data_AF-A0A402DWE1-F1
#
_entry.id   AF-A0A402DWE1-F1
#
_cell.length_a   1.000
_cell.length_b   1.000
_cell.length_c   1.000
_cell.angle_alpha   90.00
_cell.angle_beta   90.00
_cell.angle_gamma   90.00
#
_symmetry.space_group_name_H-M   'P 1'
#
loop_
_entity.id
_entity.type
_entity.pdbx_description
1 polymer ?
#
loop_
_entity_poly.entity_id
_entity_poly.type
_entity_poly.pdbx_seq_one_letter_code
_entity_poly.pdbx_strand_id
1 'polypeptide(L)'
;MVGSTLVRMVTISCSCGSVCDSRRNPLRGLDVAERLRLVEEAFAVHDGFLTLEVDAAWHPGSDDPGPSCVVLVDLDEVDACVGLAADDAAAVRAALRGTRVGGRPLPAPVLVDGTWFRVAPAQGFVPHVTYVVHDGAGTVLEVDEPLVERDLVAELVDTFARAGRDGLVHLDAVAARRSLAGALDAARHAPAVAVA
;
A
#
# COMPACT_ATOMS: atom_id res chain seq x y z
N MET A 1 -28.51 13.29 27.63
CA MET A 1 -27.20 12.71 27.25
C MET A 1 -26.69 13.49 26.06
N VAL A 2 -25.76 14.43 26.29
CA VAL A 2 -25.14 15.20 25.22
C VAL A 2 -24.07 14.30 24.62
N GLY A 3 -24.35 13.71 23.46
CA GLY A 3 -23.37 12.94 22.71
C GLY A 3 -22.25 13.87 22.30
N SER A 4 -21.07 13.70 22.89
CA SER A 4 -19.87 14.38 22.43
C SER A 4 -19.55 13.85 21.04
N THR A 5 -19.98 14.55 20.00
CA THR A 5 -19.52 14.31 18.63
C THR A 5 -18.03 14.62 18.65
N LEU A 6 -17.18 13.59 18.81
CA LEU A 6 -15.75 13.73 18.61
C LEU A 6 -15.57 14.28 17.19
N VAL A 7 -15.21 15.57 17.10
CA VAL A 7 -14.85 16.19 15.84
C VAL A 7 -13.53 15.53 15.45
N ARG A 8 -13.59 14.53 14.56
CA ARG A 8 -12.38 13.93 13.96
C ARG A 8 -11.59 15.07 13.33
N MET A 9 -10.37 15.27 13.81
CA MET A 9 -9.42 16.13 13.14
C MET A 9 -8.90 15.36 11.93
N VAL A 10 -8.21 16.02 11.01
CA VAL A 10 -7.54 15.38 9.89
C VAL A 10 -6.14 15.95 9.86
N THR A 11 -5.15 15.10 10.06
CA THR A 11 -3.75 15.50 9.97
C THR A 11 -3.35 15.56 8.51
N ILE A 12 -2.97 16.74 8.04
CA ILE A 12 -2.43 16.99 6.70
C ILE A 12 -0.97 17.36 6.88
N SER A 13 -0.07 16.57 6.28
CA SER A 13 1.37 16.81 6.32
C SER A 13 1.90 17.05 4.91
N CYS A 14 2.94 17.84 4.76
CA CYS A 14 3.60 18.12 3.48
C CYS A 14 5.07 17.70 3.55
N SER A 15 5.64 17.24 2.42
CA SER A 15 7.05 16.88 2.29
C SER A 15 8.01 18.04 2.66
N CYS A 16 7.55 19.28 2.65
CA CYS A 16 8.31 20.45 3.13
C CYS A 16 8.41 20.55 4.67
N GLY A 17 7.78 19.62 5.41
CA GLY A 17 7.73 19.61 6.87
C GLY A 17 6.57 20.40 7.48
N SER A 18 5.72 21.03 6.65
CA SER A 18 4.49 21.68 7.14
C SER A 18 3.45 20.64 7.53
N VAL A 19 2.83 20.82 8.69
CA VAL A 19 1.76 19.96 9.19
C VAL A 19 0.63 20.84 9.70
N CYS A 20 -0.62 20.50 9.42
CA CYS A 20 -1.78 21.10 10.06
C CYS A 20 -2.82 20.05 10.45
N ASP A 21 -3.56 20.37 11.51
CA ASP A 21 -4.76 19.65 11.89
C ASP A 21 -5.96 20.43 11.33
N SER A 22 -6.62 19.86 10.31
CA SER A 22 -7.80 20.47 9.71
C SER A 22 -9.08 19.83 10.26
N ARG A 23 -10.07 20.66 10.61
CA ARG A 23 -11.45 20.19 10.83
C ARG A 23 -12.25 20.07 9.53
N ARG A 24 -11.70 20.56 8.42
CA ARG A 24 -12.32 20.50 7.10
C ARG A 24 -11.73 19.30 6.38
N ASN A 25 -12.51 18.22 6.35
CA ASN A 25 -12.26 17.10 5.45
C ASN A 25 -12.08 17.67 4.03
N PRO A 26 -10.91 17.54 3.41
CA PRO A 26 -10.63 18.23 2.15
C PRO A 26 -11.34 17.58 0.96
N LEU A 27 -11.86 16.35 1.10
CA LEU A 27 -12.78 15.74 0.14
C LEU A 27 -14.20 16.32 0.23
N ARG A 28 -14.52 17.09 1.27
CA ARG A 28 -15.86 17.65 1.47
C ARG A 28 -16.13 18.77 0.46
N GLY A 29 -17.09 18.52 -0.42
CA GLY A 29 -17.47 19.43 -1.51
C GLY A 29 -17.11 18.90 -2.90
N LEU A 30 -16.22 17.91 -2.97
CA LEU A 30 -15.98 17.14 -4.18
C LEU A 30 -17.17 16.20 -4.43
N ASP A 31 -17.53 16.04 -5.70
CA ASP A 31 -18.53 15.07 -6.12
C ASP A 31 -17.99 13.63 -6.05
N VAL A 32 -18.85 12.65 -6.30
CA VAL A 32 -18.47 11.23 -6.25
C VAL A 32 -17.41 10.88 -7.30
N ALA A 33 -17.46 11.49 -8.48
CA ALA A 33 -16.55 11.18 -9.58
C ALA A 33 -15.14 11.69 -9.28
N GLU A 34 -15.01 12.91 -8.74
CA GLU A 34 -13.74 13.47 -8.30
C GLU A 34 -13.12 12.66 -7.16
N ARG A 35 -13.93 12.21 -6.20
CA ARG A 35 -13.44 11.36 -5.10
C ARG A 35 -12.95 10.00 -5.61
N LEU A 36 -13.69 9.36 -6.51
CA LEU A 36 -13.27 8.09 -7.10
C LEU A 36 -11.97 8.26 -7.90
N ARG A 37 -11.86 9.34 -8.69
CA ARG A 37 -10.64 9.67 -9.42
C ARG A 37 -9.44 9.85 -8.48
N LEU A 38 -9.60 10.59 -7.38
CA LEU A 38 -8.54 10.75 -6.38
C LEU A 38 -8.16 9.40 -5.74
N VAL A 39 -9.14 8.51 -5.47
CA VAL A 39 -8.86 7.17 -4.94
C VAL A 39 -8.11 6.29 -5.95
N GLU A 40 -8.41 6.43 -7.24
CA GLU A 40 -7.78 5.68 -8.32
C GLU A 40 -6.37 6.19 -8.65
N GLU A 41 -6.16 7.50 -8.63
CA GLU A 41 -4.88 8.16 -8.91
C GLU A 41 -3.95 8.22 -7.68
N ALA A 42 -4.43 7.79 -6.52
CA ALA A 42 -3.65 7.80 -5.30
C ALA A 42 -2.34 7.01 -5.42
N PHE A 43 -1.31 7.58 -4.81
CA PHE A 43 0.01 6.98 -4.71
C PHE A 43 -0.05 5.61 -4.03
N ALA A 44 -0.84 5.49 -2.96
CA ALA A 44 -1.11 4.20 -2.32
C ALA A 44 -2.52 4.14 -1.71
N VAL A 45 -3.14 2.96 -1.76
CA VAL A 45 -4.34 2.61 -0.98
C VAL A 45 -3.98 1.40 -0.14
N HIS A 46 -4.36 1.36 1.14
CA HIS A 46 -4.20 0.17 1.97
C HIS A 46 -5.28 0.16 3.04
N ASP A 47 -6.17 -0.83 3.07
CA ASP A 47 -7.17 -1.03 4.15
C ASP A 47 -7.98 0.21 4.57
N GLY A 48 -8.45 1.00 3.60
CA GLY A 48 -9.19 2.24 3.86
C GLY A 48 -8.34 3.49 4.04
N PHE A 49 -7.01 3.35 4.01
CA PHE A 49 -6.03 4.44 4.00
C PHE A 49 -5.61 4.78 2.56
N LEU A 50 -5.30 6.05 2.29
CA LEU A 50 -5.12 6.63 0.94
C LEU A 50 -3.99 7.69 0.86
N THR A 51 -2.79 7.33 0.44
CA THR A 51 -1.77 8.35 0.17
C THR A 51 -2.10 9.08 -1.13
N LEU A 52 -2.50 10.35 -1.05
CA LEU A 52 -2.75 11.22 -2.19
C LEU A 52 -1.50 12.06 -2.53
N GLU A 53 -1.26 12.28 -3.82
CA GLU A 53 -0.47 13.43 -4.27
C GLU A 53 -1.46 14.52 -4.67
N VAL A 54 -1.60 15.56 -3.84
CA VAL A 54 -2.49 16.69 -4.13
C VAL A 54 -1.69 17.93 -4.50
N ASP A 55 -2.35 18.81 -5.25
CA ASP A 55 -1.75 20.07 -5.67
C ASP A 55 -1.56 21.06 -4.51
N ALA A 56 -0.98 22.20 -4.88
CA ALA A 56 -0.70 23.31 -3.99
C ALA A 56 -1.88 23.80 -3.13
N ALA A 57 -3.12 23.64 -3.59
CA ALA A 57 -4.29 24.21 -2.94
C ALA A 57 -4.63 23.52 -1.61
N TRP A 58 -4.00 22.37 -1.33
CA TRP A 58 -4.21 21.56 -0.13
C TRP A 58 -3.05 21.67 0.87
N HIS A 59 -2.10 22.58 0.62
CA HIS A 59 -0.94 22.79 1.46
C HIS A 59 -1.33 23.29 2.87
N PRO A 60 -0.81 22.70 3.94
CA PRO A 60 -1.16 23.06 5.32
C PRO A 60 -0.59 24.41 5.79
N GLY A 61 0.40 24.97 5.08
CA GLY A 61 1.07 26.23 5.44
C GLY A 61 0.48 27.47 4.76
N SER A 62 0.75 28.65 5.33
CA SER A 62 0.39 29.96 4.75
C SER A 62 1.25 30.37 3.54
N ASP A 63 2.34 29.64 3.29
CA ASP A 63 3.26 29.90 2.20
C ASP A 63 2.84 29.10 0.97
N ASP A 64 3.05 29.69 -0.22
CA ASP A 64 2.82 29.01 -1.48
C ASP A 64 3.71 27.74 -1.52
N PRO A 65 3.12 26.56 -1.67
CA PRO A 65 3.88 25.32 -1.79
C PRO A 65 4.75 25.37 -3.03
N GLY A 66 6.01 24.95 -2.87
CA GLY A 66 6.88 24.72 -4.02
C GLY A 66 6.31 23.64 -4.95
N PRO A 67 6.70 23.62 -6.24
CA PRO A 67 6.20 22.68 -7.24
C PRO A 67 6.53 21.19 -6.95
N SER A 68 7.33 20.92 -5.92
CA SER A 68 7.69 19.59 -5.43
C SER A 68 7.07 19.23 -4.08
N CYS A 69 6.14 20.05 -3.56
CA CYS A 69 5.43 19.75 -2.34
C CYS A 69 4.47 18.59 -2.58
N VAL A 70 4.66 17.50 -1.84
CA VAL A 70 3.75 16.36 -1.80
C VAL A 70 3.03 16.42 -0.47
N VAL A 71 1.71 16.50 -0.51
CA VAL A 71 0.88 16.56 0.71
C VAL A 71 0.32 15.18 1.01
N LEU A 72 0.71 14.65 2.14
CA LEU A 72 0.36 13.34 2.67
C LEU A 72 -0.69 13.53 3.76
N VAL A 73 -1.87 12.96 3.55
CA VAL A 73 -2.93 12.94 4.55
C VAL A 73 -2.87 11.61 5.26
N ASP A 74 -2.79 11.64 6.59
CA ASP A 74 -2.93 10.46 7.43
C ASP A 74 -4.43 10.17 7.64
N LEU A 75 -4.83 8.92 7.43
CA LEU A 75 -6.19 8.58 7.00
C LEU A 75 -6.94 7.62 7.90
N ASP A 76 -6.47 7.45 9.12
CA ASP A 76 -7.37 7.01 10.19
C ASP A 76 -8.57 7.97 10.37
N GLU A 77 -8.59 9.14 9.72
CA GLU A 77 -9.52 10.22 10.04
C GLU A 77 -10.36 10.83 8.87
N VAL A 78 -10.05 10.59 7.59
CA VAL A 78 -10.88 11.14 6.49
C VAL A 78 -11.97 10.15 6.12
N ASP A 79 -13.18 10.41 6.58
CA ASP A 79 -14.36 9.75 6.04
C ASP A 79 -14.65 10.30 4.63
N ALA A 80 -14.04 9.66 3.61
CA ALA A 80 -14.22 9.98 2.19
C ALA A 80 -15.68 9.84 1.72
N CYS A 81 -16.56 9.27 2.55
CA CYS A 81 -17.98 9.12 2.25
C CYS A 81 -18.85 10.24 2.84
N VAL A 82 -18.29 11.17 3.63
CA VAL A 82 -19.06 12.26 4.25
C VAL A 82 -19.78 13.08 3.18
N GLY A 83 -21.09 13.23 3.37
CA GLY A 83 -21.97 14.04 2.52
C GLY A 83 -22.39 13.38 1.21
N LEU A 84 -21.96 12.14 0.95
CA LEU A 84 -22.42 11.36 -0.20
C LEU A 84 -23.76 10.67 0.08
N ALA A 85 -24.52 10.43 -0.99
CA ALA A 85 -25.66 9.52 -0.94
C ALA A 85 -25.20 8.09 -0.62
N ALA A 86 -26.12 7.23 -0.18
CA ALA A 86 -25.77 5.87 0.26
C ALA A 86 -25.07 5.04 -0.83
N ASP A 87 -25.55 5.14 -2.07
CA ASP A 87 -25.00 4.41 -3.21
C ASP A 87 -23.60 4.93 -3.59
N ASP A 88 -23.43 6.26 -3.63
CA ASP A 88 -22.14 6.91 -3.88
C ASP A 88 -21.11 6.57 -2.79
N ALA A 89 -21.54 6.58 -1.53
CA ALA A 89 -20.72 6.16 -0.40
C ALA A 89 -20.33 4.68 -0.51
N ALA A 90 -21.22 3.82 -1.00
CA ALA A 90 -20.90 2.41 -1.24
C ALA A 90 -19.83 2.25 -2.34
N ALA A 91 -19.93 3.02 -3.43
CA ALA A 91 -18.93 3.02 -4.50
C ALA A 91 -17.55 3.48 -4.01
N VAL A 92 -17.48 4.58 -3.26
CA VAL A 92 -16.21 5.08 -2.68
C VAL A 92 -15.63 4.08 -1.68
N ARG A 93 -16.45 3.46 -0.82
CA ARG A 93 -15.99 2.38 0.08
C ARG A 93 -15.48 1.18 -0.69
N ALA A 94 -16.09 0.83 -1.82
CA ALA A 94 -15.62 -0.27 -2.65
C ALA A 94 -14.26 0.06 -3.29
N ALA A 95 -14.07 1.30 -3.75
CA ALA A 95 -12.79 1.75 -4.32
C ALA A 95 -11.66 1.80 -3.27
N LEU A 96 -11.99 2.13 -2.02
CA LEU A 96 -11.06 2.12 -0.88
C LEU A 96 -10.74 0.72 -0.35
N ARG A 97 -11.52 -0.31 -0.75
CA ARG A 97 -11.23 -1.70 -0.38
C ARG A 97 -10.12 -2.25 -1.26
N GLY A 98 -9.15 -2.88 -0.61
CA GLY A 98 -7.99 -3.48 -1.27
C GLY A 98 -6.74 -2.64 -1.08
N THR A 99 -5.70 -3.01 -1.81
CA THR A 99 -4.38 -2.40 -1.69
C THR A 99 -3.89 -1.99 -3.06
N ARG A 100 -3.37 -0.78 -3.21
CA ARG A 100 -2.89 -0.23 -4.49
C ARG A 100 -1.58 0.52 -4.30
N VAL A 101 -0.73 0.53 -5.33
CA VAL A 101 0.45 1.39 -5.43
C VAL A 101 0.54 1.94 -6.85
N GLY A 102 0.65 3.26 -7.00
CA GLY A 102 0.67 3.94 -8.31
C GLY A 102 -0.53 3.60 -9.18
N GLY A 103 -1.73 3.57 -8.60
CA GLY A 103 -2.98 3.16 -9.26
C GLY A 103 -3.13 1.67 -9.59
N ARG A 104 -2.09 0.85 -9.38
CA ARG A 104 -2.13 -0.60 -9.67
C ARG A 104 -2.62 -1.39 -8.45
N PRO A 105 -3.61 -2.29 -8.60
CA PRO A 105 -4.04 -3.15 -7.52
C PRO A 105 -2.95 -4.17 -7.18
N LEU A 106 -2.72 -4.36 -5.89
CA LEU A 106 -1.89 -5.42 -5.36
C LEU A 106 -2.71 -6.69 -5.13
N PRO A 107 -2.12 -7.88 -5.31
CA PRO A 107 -2.81 -9.14 -5.03
C PRO A 107 -3.19 -9.26 -3.55
N ALA A 108 -4.29 -9.97 -3.29
CA ALA A 108 -4.71 -10.28 -1.93
C ALA A 108 -3.69 -11.21 -1.24
N PRO A 109 -3.59 -11.17 0.11
CA PRO A 109 -2.76 -12.11 0.84
C PRO A 109 -3.17 -13.57 0.57
N VAL A 110 -2.19 -14.45 0.47
CA VAL A 110 -2.37 -15.89 0.24
C VAL A 110 -1.90 -16.65 1.48
N LEU A 111 -2.67 -17.63 1.95
CA LEU A 111 -2.30 -18.51 3.06
C LEU A 111 -2.16 -19.95 2.55
N VAL A 112 -0.96 -20.52 2.67
CA VAL A 112 -0.65 -21.91 2.27
C VAL A 112 0.06 -22.60 3.43
N ASP A 113 -0.51 -23.69 3.94
CA ASP A 113 0.08 -24.52 5.01
C ASP A 113 0.57 -23.72 6.24
N GLY A 114 -0.20 -22.71 6.65
CA GLY A 114 0.17 -21.83 7.78
C GLY A 114 1.21 -20.76 7.46
N THR A 115 1.67 -20.68 6.21
CA THR A 115 2.56 -19.65 5.69
C THR A 115 1.75 -18.59 4.95
N TRP A 116 1.89 -17.33 5.36
CA TRP A 116 1.23 -16.17 4.79
C TRP A 116 2.15 -15.45 3.82
N PHE A 117 1.65 -15.19 2.62
CA PHE A 117 2.30 -14.45 1.55
C PHE A 117 1.51 -13.16 1.35
N ARG A 118 2.17 -12.01 1.50
CA ARG A 118 1.53 -10.72 1.28
C ARG A 118 2.47 -9.77 0.56
N VAL A 119 1.88 -8.82 -0.14
CA VAL A 119 2.56 -7.64 -0.66
C VAL A 119 1.79 -6.42 -0.19
N ALA A 120 2.51 -5.41 0.28
CA ALA A 120 1.95 -4.16 0.78
C ALA A 120 2.76 -2.98 0.24
N PRO A 121 2.21 -1.75 0.25
CA PRO A 121 2.99 -0.56 -0.05
C PRO A 121 4.18 -0.46 0.92
N ALA A 122 5.34 -0.10 0.38
CA ALA A 122 6.54 0.12 1.16
C ALA A 122 6.40 1.29 2.14
N GLN A 123 7.14 1.27 3.24
CA GLN A 123 7.28 2.43 4.11
C GLN A 123 8.26 3.44 3.48
N GLY A 124 7.78 4.19 2.50
CA GLY A 124 8.56 5.22 1.81
C GLY A 124 7.78 5.90 0.68
N PHE A 125 8.14 7.15 0.34
CA PHE A 125 7.52 7.92 -0.74
C PHE A 125 8.11 7.58 -2.11
N VAL A 126 8.27 6.30 -2.39
CA VAL A 126 8.66 5.74 -3.69
C VAL A 126 7.69 4.62 -4.06
N PRO A 127 7.36 4.38 -5.34
CA PRO A 127 6.40 3.37 -5.78
C PRO A 127 6.98 1.96 -5.62
N HIS A 128 7.31 1.62 -4.38
CA HIS A 128 7.85 0.37 -3.91
C HIS A 128 6.77 -0.40 -3.17
N VAL A 129 6.98 -1.69 -3.12
CA VAL A 129 6.18 -2.63 -2.34
C VAL A 129 7.11 -3.46 -1.49
N THR A 130 6.60 -3.86 -0.33
CA THR A 130 7.26 -4.84 0.53
C THR A 130 6.55 -6.18 0.36
N TYR A 131 7.26 -7.17 -0.17
CA TYR A 131 6.85 -8.57 -0.18
C TYR A 131 7.24 -9.19 1.16
N VAL A 132 6.29 -9.76 1.87
CA VAL A 132 6.51 -10.40 3.17
C VAL A 132 5.95 -11.81 3.15
N VAL A 133 6.79 -12.76 3.53
CA VAL A 133 6.37 -14.12 3.87
C VAL A 133 6.59 -14.35 5.36
N HIS A 134 5.54 -14.75 6.07
CA HIS A 134 5.63 -15.10 7.48
C HIS A 134 4.98 -16.46 7.76
N ASP A 135 5.54 -17.19 8.70
CA ASP A 135 4.98 -18.44 9.23
C ASP A 135 4.88 -18.39 10.76
N GLY A 136 4.51 -19.51 11.38
CA GLY A 136 4.42 -19.61 12.84
C GLY A 136 5.75 -19.44 13.61
N ALA A 137 6.89 -19.54 12.92
CA ALA A 137 8.23 -19.32 13.49
C ALA A 137 8.73 -17.88 13.28
N GLY A 138 8.11 -17.09 12.40
CA GLY A 138 8.38 -15.67 12.19
C GLY A 138 8.45 -15.28 10.71
N THR A 139 9.10 -14.14 10.44
CA THR A 139 9.36 -13.68 9.07
C THR A 139 10.37 -14.60 8.38
N VAL A 140 10.02 -15.09 7.20
CA VAL A 140 10.85 -15.96 6.37
C VAL A 140 11.51 -15.19 5.23
N LEU A 141 10.80 -14.22 4.67
CA LEU A 141 11.26 -13.36 3.59
C LEU A 141 10.64 -11.97 3.76
N GLU A 142 11.45 -10.92 3.62
CA GLU A 142 10.99 -9.54 3.62
C GLU A 142 11.83 -8.72 2.64
N VAL A 143 11.24 -8.35 1.51
CA VAL A 143 11.94 -7.65 0.43
C VAL A 143 11.18 -6.41 0.02
N ASP A 144 11.86 -5.26 0.10
CA ASP A 144 11.41 -3.97 -0.39
C ASP A 144 12.00 -3.69 -1.77
N GLU A 145 11.16 -3.48 -2.78
CA GLU A 145 11.62 -3.17 -4.14
C GLU A 145 10.55 -2.43 -4.97
N PRO A 146 10.93 -1.81 -6.12
CA PRO A 146 9.97 -1.21 -7.03
C PRO A 146 8.86 -2.18 -7.47
N LEU A 147 7.63 -1.68 -7.60
CA LEU A 147 6.54 -2.49 -8.14
C LEU A 147 6.80 -2.86 -9.61
N VAL A 148 6.83 -4.17 -9.91
CA VAL A 148 7.04 -4.70 -11.26
C VAL A 148 5.74 -5.23 -11.90
N GLU A 149 5.71 -5.38 -13.22
CA GLU A 149 4.60 -6.00 -13.97
C GLU A 149 4.68 -7.54 -13.95
N ARG A 150 4.81 -8.12 -12.76
CA ARG A 150 4.92 -9.56 -12.56
C ARG A 150 4.24 -9.95 -11.25
N ASP A 151 3.53 -11.08 -11.25
CA ASP A 151 2.88 -11.61 -10.05
C ASP A 151 3.90 -12.36 -9.18
N LEU A 152 4.72 -11.60 -8.45
CA LEU A 152 5.76 -12.19 -7.60
C LEU A 152 5.17 -12.95 -6.40
N VAL A 153 3.93 -12.66 -5.97
CA VAL A 153 3.27 -13.41 -4.90
C VAL A 153 2.94 -14.82 -5.36
N ALA A 154 2.36 -14.98 -6.55
CA ALA A 154 2.11 -16.32 -7.11
C ALA A 154 3.41 -17.11 -7.27
N GLU A 155 4.50 -16.46 -7.70
CA GLU A 155 5.79 -17.14 -7.87
C GLU A 155 6.49 -17.51 -6.56
N LEU A 156 6.29 -16.71 -5.50
CA LEU A 156 6.71 -17.05 -4.14
C LEU A 156 5.98 -18.31 -3.65
N VAL A 157 4.66 -18.37 -3.87
CA VAL A 157 3.84 -19.54 -3.54
C VAL A 157 4.32 -20.77 -4.30
N ASP A 158 4.59 -20.65 -5.60
CA ASP A 158 5.14 -21.73 -6.42
C ASP A 158 6.52 -22.19 -5.92
N THR A 159 7.36 -21.25 -5.47
CA THR A 159 8.69 -21.56 -4.93
C THR A 159 8.56 -22.30 -3.60
N PHE A 160 7.64 -21.88 -2.74
CA PHE A 160 7.33 -22.58 -1.50
C PHE A 160 6.82 -24.00 -1.76
N ALA A 161 5.92 -24.19 -2.72
CA ALA A 161 5.40 -25.50 -3.08
C ALA A 161 6.50 -26.46 -3.57
N ARG A 162 7.55 -25.95 -4.24
CA ARG A 162 8.66 -26.76 -4.76
C ARG A 162 9.76 -27.03 -3.75
N ALA A 163 10.14 -26.02 -2.96
CA ALA A 163 11.37 -26.02 -2.15
C ALA A 163 11.12 -25.78 -0.65
N GLY A 164 9.86 -25.60 -0.25
CA GLY A 164 9.47 -25.33 1.13
C GLY A 164 10.05 -24.05 1.70
N ARG A 165 10.06 -23.98 3.03
CA ARG A 165 10.56 -22.84 3.80
C ARG A 165 12.03 -22.54 3.52
N ASP A 166 12.88 -23.56 3.44
CA ASP A 166 14.32 -23.38 3.21
C ASP A 166 14.60 -22.75 1.84
N GLY A 167 13.80 -23.09 0.83
CA GLY A 167 13.84 -22.44 -0.47
C GLY A 167 13.55 -20.94 -0.39
N LEU A 168 12.60 -20.52 0.44
CA LEU A 168 12.28 -19.10 0.64
C LEU A 168 13.37 -18.36 1.43
N VAL A 169 13.96 -18.99 2.46
CA VAL A 169 15.10 -18.42 3.19
C VAL A 169 16.30 -18.22 2.26
N HIS A 170 16.56 -19.19 1.38
CA HIS A 170 17.60 -19.05 0.37
C HIS A 170 17.27 -17.91 -0.61
N LEU A 171 16.01 -17.83 -1.05
CA LEU A 171 15.53 -16.78 -1.94
C LEU A 171 15.72 -15.39 -1.35
N ASP A 172 15.40 -15.19 -0.07
CA ASP A 172 15.60 -13.94 0.68
C ASP A 172 17.08 -13.52 0.66
N ALA A 173 17.99 -14.46 0.98
CA ALA A 173 19.43 -14.20 0.94
C ALA A 173 19.97 -13.82 -0.45
N VAL A 174 19.36 -14.35 -1.52
CA VAL A 174 19.71 -14.00 -2.91
C VAL A 174 19.09 -12.66 -3.30
N ALA A 175 17.83 -12.42 -2.93
CA ALA A 175 17.11 -11.18 -3.19
C ALA A 175 17.81 -9.99 -2.52
N ALA A 176 18.37 -10.15 -1.32
CA ALA A 176 19.16 -9.10 -0.67
C ALA A 176 20.38 -8.60 -1.48
N ARG A 177 20.85 -9.37 -2.48
CA ARG A 177 21.95 -9.01 -3.38
C ARG A 177 21.51 -8.67 -4.80
N ARG A 178 20.21 -8.81 -5.09
CA ARG A 178 19.60 -8.70 -6.43
C ARG A 178 18.21 -8.05 -6.27
N SER A 179 17.31 -8.29 -7.22
CA SER A 179 15.87 -8.10 -7.02
C SER A 179 15.22 -9.45 -6.70
N LEU A 180 14.05 -9.45 -6.07
CA LEU A 180 13.24 -10.64 -5.84
C LEU A 180 12.89 -11.33 -7.16
N ALA A 181 12.50 -10.56 -8.18
CA ALA A 181 12.25 -11.09 -9.52
C ALA A 181 13.48 -11.84 -10.08
N GLY A 182 14.68 -11.25 -9.96
CA GLY A 182 15.93 -11.87 -10.39
C GLY A 182 16.36 -13.07 -9.55
N ALA A 183 16.03 -13.07 -8.25
CA ALA A 183 16.25 -14.21 -7.36
C ALA A 183 15.32 -15.38 -7.73
N LEU A 184 14.05 -15.11 -8.02
CA LEU A 184 13.07 -16.10 -8.49
C LEU A 184 13.47 -16.69 -9.84
N ASP A 185 14.00 -15.87 -10.75
CA ASP A 185 14.52 -16.36 -12.02
C ASP A 185 15.73 -17.27 -11.81
N ALA A 186 16.67 -16.90 -10.94
CA ALA A 186 17.80 -17.77 -10.61
C ALA A 186 17.35 -19.10 -9.99
N ALA A 187 16.36 -19.08 -9.09
CA ALA A 187 15.80 -20.28 -8.47
C ALA A 187 15.11 -21.21 -9.48
N ARG A 188 14.42 -20.66 -10.48
CA ARG A 188 13.79 -21.46 -11.56
C ARG A 188 14.79 -22.19 -12.45
N HIS A 189 15.97 -21.60 -12.66
CA HIS A 189 17.01 -22.17 -13.51
C HIS A 189 18.04 -23.01 -12.72
N ALA A 190 17.91 -23.08 -11.39
CA ALA A 190 18.76 -23.94 -10.59
C ALA A 190 18.36 -25.41 -10.83
N PRO A 191 19.32 -26.32 -11.13
CA PRO A 191 19.01 -27.73 -11.24
C PRO A 191 18.45 -28.24 -9.91
N ALA A 192 17.39 -29.04 -9.96
CA ALA A 192 16.82 -29.66 -8.77
C ALA A 192 17.90 -30.48 -8.07
N VAL A 193 18.39 -30.00 -6.93
CA VAL A 193 19.28 -30.79 -6.08
C VAL A 193 18.39 -31.80 -5.38
N ALA A 194 18.40 -33.04 -5.85
CA ALA A 194 17.77 -34.15 -5.15
C ALA A 194 18.44 -34.30 -3.78
N VAL A 195 17.71 -33.96 -2.73
CA VAL A 195 18.12 -34.27 -1.36
C VAL A 195 17.90 -35.78 -1.19
N ALA A 196 18.99 -36.52 -1.02
CA ALA A 196 19.02 -37.95 -0.74
C ALA A 196 18.66 -38.25 0.72
#